data_AF-A0A1P8V166-F1
#
_entry.id   AF-A0A1P8V166-F1
#
_cell.length_a   1.000
_cell.length_b   1.000
_cell.length_c   1.000
_cell.angle_alpha   90.00
_cell.angle_beta   90.00
_cell.angle_gamma   90.00
#
_symmetry.space_group_name_H-M   'P 1'
#
loop_
_entity.id
_entity.type
_entity.pdbx_description
1 polymer ?
#
loop_
_entity_poly.entity_id
_entity_poly.type
_entity_poly.pdbx_seq_one_letter_code
_entity_poly.pdbx_strand_id
1 'polypeptide(L)' 'MSKKNQHVVPHESGWAVKGAGNERASSVHGTQREAIAAARESAIRQGSEMLIHGENGRIRERNTYGNDPFPPKG' A
#
# COMPACT_ATOMS: atom_id res chain seq x y z
N MET A 1 -4.98 -12.97 13.54
CA MET A 1 -5.10 -11.59 12.98
C MET A 1 -4.93 -11.70 11.47
N SER A 2 -5.98 -11.44 10.70
CA SER A 2 -5.91 -11.50 9.24
C SER A 2 -4.94 -10.44 8.72
N LYS A 3 -4.01 -10.85 7.84
CA LYS A 3 -3.07 -9.95 7.18
C LYS A 3 -3.85 -8.92 6.37
N LYS A 4 -3.64 -7.63 6.66
CA LYS A 4 -4.34 -6.55 5.95
C LYS A 4 -3.47 -6.04 4.82
N ASN A 5 -4.01 -6.09 3.60
CA ASN A 5 -3.36 -5.47 2.46
C ASN A 5 -3.28 -3.96 2.66
N GLN A 6 -2.20 -3.35 2.18
CA GLN A 6 -1.96 -1.93 2.26
C GLN A 6 -2.33 -1.27 0.93
N HIS A 7 -3.19 -0.27 0.96
CA HIS A 7 -3.60 0.48 -0.22
C HIS A 7 -2.94 1.85 -0.21
N VAL A 8 -2.28 2.21 -1.29
CA VAL A 8 -1.83 3.58 -1.56
C VAL A 8 -2.86 4.21 -2.48
N VAL A 9 -3.64 5.16 -1.96
CA VAL A 9 -4.78 5.78 -2.65
C VAL A 9 -4.62 7.30 -2.76
N PRO A 10 -5.19 7.94 -3.80
CA PRO A 10 -5.29 9.39 -3.85
C PRO A 10 -6.02 9.95 -2.63
N HIS A 11 -5.57 11.10 -2.14
CA HIS A 11 -6.14 11.81 -1.01
C HIS A 11 -6.20 13.31 -1.32
N GLU A 12 -7.10 14.03 -0.66
CA GLU A 12 -7.27 15.49 -0.82
C GLU A 12 -5.96 16.29 -0.61
N SER A 13 -5.07 15.79 0.26
CA SER A 13 -3.77 16.39 0.56
C SER A 13 -2.57 15.65 -0.06
N GLY A 14 -2.80 14.83 -1.09
CA GLY A 14 -1.76 14.04 -1.76
C GLY A 14 -2.12 12.57 -1.82
N TRP A 15 -1.47 11.75 -0.98
CA TRP A 15 -1.57 10.29 -1.03
C TRP A 15 -1.71 9.68 0.36
N ALA A 16 -2.65 8.76 0.51
CA ALA A 16 -2.93 8.09 1.77
C ALA A 16 -2.57 6.61 1.72
N VAL A 17 -2.06 6.10 2.85
CA VAL A 17 -1.93 4.66 3.09
C VAL A 17 -3.14 4.19 3.89
N LYS A 18 -3.82 3.15 3.41
CA LYS A 18 -5.03 2.60 4.04
C LYS A 18 -4.94 1.08 4.13
N GLY A 19 -5.03 0.54 5.34
CA GLY A 19 -5.18 -0.90 5.53
C GLY A 19 -6.54 -1.39 5.02
N ALA A 20 -6.57 -2.56 4.38
CA ALA A 20 -7.79 -3.18 3.91
C ALA A 20 -8.81 -3.33 5.06
N GLY A 21 -10.04 -2.85 4.83
CA GLY A 21 -11.12 -2.84 5.82
C GLY A 21 -11.01 -1.76 6.91
N ASN A 22 -9.97 -0.91 6.90
CA ASN A 22 -9.95 0.27 7.76
C ASN A 22 -10.87 1.34 7.17
N GLU A 23 -11.53 2.14 8.01
CA GLU A 23 -12.31 3.30 7.54
C GLU A 23 -11.39 4.49 7.26
N ARG A 24 -10.41 4.71 8.14
CA ARG A 24 -9.47 5.84 8.10
C ARG A 24 -8.15 5.48 7.43
N ALA A 25 -7.49 6.50 6.88
CA ALA A 25 -6.09 6.40 6.46
C ALA A 25 -5.20 6.16 7.69
N SER A 26 -4.21 5.30 7.53
CA SER A 26 -3.16 5.06 8.52
C SER A 26 -2.12 6.18 8.51
N SER A 27 -1.86 6.76 7.33
CA SER A 27 -1.00 7.93 7.15
C SER A 27 -1.36 8.67 5.85
N VAL A 28 -0.99 9.95 5.78
CA VAL A 28 -1.11 10.80 4.59
C VAL A 28 0.26 11.41 4.28
N HIS A 29 0.59 11.50 3.00
CA HIS A 29 1.88 11.95 2.48
C HIS A 29 1.64 12.91 1.30
N GLY A 30 2.61 13.80 1.06
CA GLY A 30 2.50 14.76 -0.05
C GLY A 30 2.64 14.08 -1.42
N THR A 31 3.41 13.00 -1.51
CA THR A 31 3.66 12.30 -2.77
C THR A 31 3.33 10.81 -2.71
N GLN A 32 3.02 10.24 -3.88
CA GLN A 32 2.75 8.81 -4.01
C GLN A 32 3.95 7.98 -3.58
N ARG A 33 5.16 8.43 -3.92
CA ARG A 33 6.42 7.76 -3.61
C ARG A 33 6.63 7.59 -2.11
N GLU A 34 6.31 8.62 -1.32
CA GLU A 34 6.39 8.57 0.14
C GLU A 34 5.35 7.61 0.73
N ALA A 35 4.12 7.66 0.23
CA ALA A 35 3.06 6.73 0.64
C ALA A 35 3.40 5.28 0.29
N ILE A 36 4.01 5.02 -0.87
CA ILE A 36 4.50 3.70 -1.26
C ILE A 36 5.57 3.20 -0.29
N ALA A 37 6.52 4.04 0.10
CA ALA A 37 7.56 3.65 1.07
C ALA A 37 6.94 3.21 2.40
N ALA A 38 6.03 4.01 2.96
CA ALA A 38 5.34 3.69 4.22
C ALA A 38 4.44 2.45 4.13
N ALA A 39 3.69 2.30 3.03
CA ALA A 39 2.86 1.13 2.77
C ALA A 39 3.69 -0.15 2.60
N ARG A 40 4.85 -0.06 1.93
CA ARG A 40 5.78 -1.17 1.72
C ARG A 40 6.31 -1.71 3.04
N GLU A 41 6.80 -0.84 3.94
CA GLU A 41 7.26 -1.27 5.26
C GLU A 41 6.17 -1.98 6.05
N SER A 42 4.94 -1.45 5.99
CA SER A 42 3.78 -2.03 6.65
C SER A 42 3.41 -3.39 6.08
N ALA A 43 3.44 -3.53 4.74
CA ALA A 43 3.13 -4.77 4.05
C ALA A 43 4.20 -5.84 4.30
N ILE A 44 5.48 -5.49 4.33
CA ILE A 44 6.59 -6.40 4.69
C ILE A 44 6.42 -6.89 6.13
N ARG A 45 6.20 -5.97 7.09
CA ARG A 45 6.04 -6.32 8.51
C ARG A 45 4.85 -7.25 8.75
N GLN A 46 3.76 -7.07 8.00
CA GLN A 46 2.55 -7.89 8.09
C GLN A 46 2.60 -9.14 7.20
N GLY A 47 3.59 -9.24 6.32
CA GLY A 47 3.66 -10.25 5.27
C GLY A 47 2.41 -10.25 4.38
N SER A 48 1.92 -9.07 4.01
CA SER A 48 0.70 -8.84 3.23
C SER A 48 1.00 -8.21 1.86
N GLU A 49 -0.03 -7.93 1.07
CA GLU A 49 0.12 -7.27 -0.23
C GLU A 49 0.01 -5.74 -0.10
N MET A 50 0.65 -5.04 -1.02
CA MET A 50 0.52 -3.60 -1.26
C MET A 50 -0.13 -3.38 -2.63
N LEU A 51 -1.16 -2.55 -2.66
CA LEU A 51 -1.92 -2.18 -3.85
C LEU A 51 -1.73 -0.68 -4.07
N ILE A 52 -1.18 -0.30 -5.22
CA ILE A 52 -0.95 1.10 -5.55
C ILE A 52 -2.03 1.53 -6.55
N HIS A 53 -2.78 2.57 -6.21
CA HIS A 53 -3.80 3.14 -7.07
C HIS A 53 -3.23 4.31 -7.90
N GLY A 54 -3.70 4.50 -9.12
CA GLY A 54 -3.47 5.73 -9.87
C GLY A 54 -4.35 6.88 -9.37
N GLU A 55 -4.14 8.08 -9.91
CA GLU A 55 -4.98 9.26 -9.61
C GLU A 55 -6.46 9.03 -9.95
N ASN A 56 -6.73 8.15 -10.92
CA ASN A 56 -8.07 7.70 -11.27
C ASN A 56 -8.69 6.70 -10.28
N GLY A 57 -8.03 6.41 -9.15
CA GLY A 57 -8.48 5.48 -8.12
C GLY A 57 -8.39 4.00 -8.49
N ARG A 58 -7.95 3.64 -9.71
CA ARG A 58 -7.78 2.26 -10.14
C ARG A 58 -6.43 1.71 -9.71
N ILE A 59 -6.35 0.41 -9.44
CA ILE A 59 -5.07 -0.25 -9.13
C ILE A 59 -4.17 -0.20 -10.38
N ARG A 60 -2.98 0.39 -10.23
CA ARG A 60 -1.94 0.42 -11.25
C ARG A 60 -0.84 -0.61 -11.02
N GLU A 61 -0.61 -1.00 -9.77
CA GLU A 61 0.49 -1.89 -9.40
C GLU A 61 0.14 -2.69 -8.14
N ARG A 62 0.64 -3.92 -8.05
CA ARG A 62 0.47 -4.82 -6.90
C ARG A 62 1.82 -5.42 -6.52
N ASN A 63 2.15 -5.40 -5.24
CA ASN A 63 3.38 -5.98 -4.70
C ASN A 63 3.04 -6.89 -3.52
N THR A 64 3.48 -8.15 -3.53
CA THR A 64 3.18 -9.11 -2.47
C THR A 64 4.41 -9.34 -1.61
N TYR A 65 4.25 -9.20 -0.29
CA TYR A 65 5.34 -9.38 0.68
C TYR A 65 5.07 -10.52 1.68
N GLY A 66 4.05 -11.34 1.40
CA GLY A 66 3.88 -12.64 2.06
C GLY A 66 4.95 -13.64 1.63
N ASN A 67 4.85 -14.89 2.08
CA ASN A 67 5.79 -15.97 1.77
C ASN A 67 5.75 -16.27 0.25
N ASP A 68 6.40 -15.42 -0.52
CA ASP A 68 6.49 -15.45 -1.97
C ASP A 68 7.80 -16.17 -2.32
N PRO A 69 7.76 -17.40 -2.87
CA PRO A 69 8.96 -18.10 -3.27
C PRO A 69 9.69 -17.42 -4.44
N PHE A 70 9.12 -16.37 -5.05
CA PHE A 70 9.69 -15.64 -6.18
C PHE A 70 9.51 -14.11 -6.04
N PRO A 71 10.34 -13.42 -5.24
CA PRO A 71 10.29 -11.96 -5.20
C PRO A 71 10.63 -11.38 -6.59
N PRO A 72 9.90 -10.34 -7.07
CA PRO A 72 10.24 -9.68 -8.32
C PRO A 72 11.63 -9.04 -8.22
N LYS A 73 12.45 -9.26 -9.25
CA LYS A 73 13.77 -8.64 -9.35
C LYS A 73 13.59 -7.13 -9.47
N GLY A 74 14.20 -6.41 -8.53
CA GLY A 74 14.23 -4.95 -8.51
C GLY A 74 14.98 -4.35 -9.70
#